data_AF-A0A7X9DVL3-F1
#
_entry.id   AF-A0A7X9DVL3-F1
#
_cell.length_a   1.000
_cell.length_b   1.000
_cell.length_c   1.000
_cell.angle_alpha   90.00
_cell.angle_beta   90.00
_cell.angle_gamma   90.00
#
_symmetry.space_group_name_H-M   'P 1'
#
loop_
_entity.id
_entity.type
_entity.pdbx_description
1 polymer ?
#
loop_
_entity_poly.entity_id
_entity_poly.type
_entity_poly.pdbx_seq_one_letter_code
_entity_poly.pdbx_strand_id
1 'polypeptide(L)'
;MTNPTRTLLPTLILGILGSLASSLASGCKSGEASPDGGDGGPDAADGATTDDGDDTVAGDVDLLDSCVAGVAPDNNWGFLVIQDFRERDGEGRLRIVLEPGEGSVVGETIPYHLTRFALERGGESFCIREKADLSWENGHHNWNDTGRARRQGTEYVLRLVLENMGPNQWKDTLEARAESSGATLFGPLNLKDAGCRTVPPGNPNACLFRTRIDQ
;
A
#
# COMPACT_ATOMS: atom_id res chain seq x y z
N MET A 1 -42.45 -35.38 17.60
CA MET A 1 -43.62 -35.06 16.76
C MET A 1 -43.30 -33.77 16.02
N THR A 2 -43.33 -33.82 14.68
CA THR A 2 -43.45 -32.74 13.67
C THR A 2 -42.51 -31.53 13.74
N ASN A 3 -41.81 -31.06 12.69
CA ASN A 3 -41.38 -31.53 11.37
C ASN A 3 -40.39 -30.43 10.87
N PRO A 4 -39.30 -30.72 10.13
CA PRO A 4 -38.35 -29.70 9.65
C PRO A 4 -38.73 -29.20 8.25
N THR A 5 -38.62 -27.89 8.00
CA THR A 5 -38.84 -27.33 6.65
C THR A 5 -37.50 -27.09 5.96
N ARG A 6 -37.17 -27.99 5.02
CA ARG A 6 -36.19 -27.80 3.95
C ARG A 6 -36.78 -26.85 2.91
N THR A 7 -35.99 -25.90 2.43
CA THR A 7 -36.26 -25.22 1.15
C THR A 7 -35.06 -25.42 0.23
N LEU A 8 -35.36 -25.98 -0.95
CA LEU A 8 -34.45 -26.32 -2.03
C LEU A 8 -34.13 -25.08 -2.89
N LEU A 9 -32.95 -25.12 -3.50
CA LEU A 9 -32.39 -24.25 -4.53
C LEU A 9 -33.32 -24.04 -5.75
N PRO A 10 -32.97 -23.08 -6.61
CA PRO A 10 -32.67 -23.48 -7.97
C PRO A 10 -31.30 -23.02 -8.46
N THR A 11 -30.57 -24.01 -8.97
CA THR A 11 -29.46 -23.92 -9.90
C THR A 11 -29.83 -23.09 -11.12
N LEU A 12 -29.01 -22.09 -11.47
CA LEU A 12 -29.04 -21.48 -12.79
C LEU A 12 -27.78 -21.91 -13.56
N ILE A 13 -27.96 -22.83 -14.51
CA ILE A 13 -27.01 -23.11 -15.58
C ILE A 13 -27.41 -22.20 -16.75
N LEU A 14 -26.48 -21.38 -17.21
CA LEU A 14 -26.52 -20.85 -18.58
C LEU A 14 -25.10 -20.86 -19.13
N GLY A 15 -24.83 -21.83 -20.00
CA GLY A 15 -23.68 -21.77 -20.90
C GLY A 15 -24.00 -20.94 -22.13
N ILE A 16 -22.99 -20.84 -23.00
CA ILE A 16 -23.03 -20.81 -24.48
C ILE A 16 -22.21 -19.65 -25.09
N LEU A 17 -21.29 -20.06 -26.00
CA LEU A 17 -20.66 -19.34 -27.13
C LEU A 17 -19.71 -18.17 -26.77
N GLY A 18 -18.53 -18.02 -27.36
CA GLY A 18 -17.94 -18.64 -28.53
C GLY A 18 -16.57 -18.01 -28.81
N SER A 19 -15.76 -18.75 -29.56
CA SER A 19 -14.38 -18.46 -29.95
C SER A 19 -14.21 -17.13 -30.71
N LEU A 20 -13.07 -16.47 -30.50
CA LEU A 20 -12.35 -15.76 -31.56
C LEU A 20 -10.85 -15.77 -31.24
N ALA A 21 -10.16 -16.70 -31.89
CA ALA A 21 -8.71 -16.64 -32.09
C ALA A 21 -8.45 -15.70 -33.26
N SER A 22 -7.72 -14.61 -33.02
CA SER A 22 -7.15 -13.78 -34.07
C SER A 22 -5.65 -14.04 -34.13
N SER A 23 -5.30 -14.93 -35.06
CA SER A 23 -3.96 -15.11 -35.60
C SER A 23 -3.59 -13.90 -36.47
N LEU A 24 -2.52 -13.18 -36.11
CA LEU A 24 -1.78 -12.33 -37.04
C LEU A 24 -0.34 -12.82 -37.10
N ALA A 25 -0.07 -13.62 -38.12
CA ALA A 25 1.25 -13.89 -38.66
C ALA A 25 1.42 -13.00 -39.89
N SER A 26 2.40 -12.09 -39.88
CA SER A 26 3.12 -11.57 -41.06
C SER A 26 4.10 -10.49 -40.58
N GLY A 27 5.39 -10.48 -40.88
CA GLY A 27 6.19 -11.42 -41.65
C GLY A 27 7.67 -11.12 -41.38
N CYS A 28 8.48 -12.17 -41.40
CA CYS A 28 9.93 -12.05 -41.45
C CYS A 28 10.33 -11.51 -42.82
N LYS A 29 11.15 -10.46 -42.86
CA LYS A 29 11.88 -10.07 -44.06
C LYS A 29 13.36 -10.28 -43.81
N SER A 30 13.89 -11.31 -44.45
CA SER A 30 15.30 -11.66 -44.59
C SER A 30 15.92 -10.94 -45.79
N GLY A 31 17.22 -10.66 -45.69
CA GLY A 31 18.10 -10.07 -46.71
C GLY A 31 19.36 -9.50 -46.02
N GLU A 32 20.32 -10.35 -45.65
CA GLU A 32 21.58 -10.67 -46.39
C GLU A 32 22.58 -9.49 -46.39
N ALA A 33 23.58 -9.51 -45.51
CA ALA A 33 24.96 -10.06 -45.67
C ALA A 33 25.92 -9.04 -46.36
N SER A 34 26.79 -8.33 -45.62
CA SER A 34 28.20 -8.65 -45.20
C SER A 34 29.25 -8.03 -46.16
N PRO A 35 30.57 -7.91 -45.86
CA PRO A 35 31.36 -7.90 -44.60
C PRO A 35 32.35 -6.68 -44.57
N ASP A 36 33.06 -6.35 -43.48
CA ASP A 36 34.46 -6.71 -43.12
C ASP A 36 34.81 -5.74 -41.97
N GLY A 37 35.51 -5.99 -40.87
CA GLY A 37 36.60 -6.90 -40.48
C GLY A 37 37.31 -6.21 -39.30
N GLY A 38 37.97 -6.92 -38.39
CA GLY A 38 38.69 -6.34 -37.24
C GLY A 38 38.33 -6.97 -35.89
N ASP A 39 38.72 -8.21 -35.60
CA ASP A 39 39.98 -8.59 -34.90
C ASP A 39 39.91 -8.19 -33.41
N GLY A 40 39.49 -9.07 -32.49
CA GLY A 40 40.30 -10.17 -31.97
C GLY A 40 40.91 -9.79 -30.60
N GLY A 41 40.40 -10.36 -29.50
CA GLY A 41 41.01 -10.27 -28.17
C GLY A 41 40.21 -11.02 -27.09
N PRO A 42 40.87 -11.71 -26.14
CA PRO A 42 40.59 -13.12 -25.86
C PRO A 42 39.71 -13.44 -24.65
N ASP A 43 39.29 -14.71 -24.67
CA ASP A 43 38.55 -15.52 -23.71
C ASP A 43 38.94 -15.34 -22.23
N ALA A 44 37.90 -15.33 -21.37
CA ALA A 44 38.02 -15.75 -19.98
C ALA A 44 36.72 -16.45 -19.52
N ALA A 45 36.79 -17.79 -19.59
CA ALA A 45 36.28 -18.78 -18.65
C ALA A 45 34.81 -18.73 -18.16
N ASP A 46 34.06 -19.69 -18.68
CA ASP A 46 33.26 -20.69 -17.95
C ASP A 46 33.27 -20.59 -16.42
N GLY A 47 32.08 -20.48 -15.84
CA GLY A 47 31.86 -20.57 -14.40
C GLY A 47 30.37 -20.59 -14.07
N ALA A 48 29.68 -21.66 -14.48
CA ALA A 48 28.39 -21.99 -13.91
C ALA A 48 28.55 -22.27 -12.41
N THR A 49 27.92 -21.45 -11.57
CA THR A 49 27.49 -21.85 -10.24
C THR A 49 26.04 -21.40 -10.08
N THR A 50 25.15 -22.38 -10.12
CA THR A 50 23.84 -22.32 -9.46
C THR A 50 24.07 -22.06 -7.98
N ASP A 51 23.65 -20.91 -7.48
CA ASP A 51 23.47 -20.68 -6.05
C ASP A 51 21.97 -20.54 -5.81
N ASP A 52 21.38 -21.63 -5.31
CA ASP A 52 20.08 -21.63 -4.64
C ASP A 52 20.27 -20.93 -3.29
N GLY A 53 20.42 -19.60 -3.35
CA GLY A 53 20.58 -18.73 -2.20
C GLY A 53 19.24 -18.12 -1.82
N ASP A 54 18.70 -18.59 -0.71
CA ASP A 54 17.68 -17.91 0.10
C ASP A 54 18.01 -16.42 0.22
N ASP A 55 17.31 -15.58 -0.55
CA ASP A 55 17.36 -14.12 -0.47
C ASP A 55 16.64 -13.65 0.83
N THR A 56 17.19 -14.03 1.98
CA THR A 56 17.09 -13.21 3.18
C THR A 56 18.29 -12.28 3.21
N VAL A 57 18.30 -11.32 2.29
CA VAL A 57 19.21 -10.16 2.38
C VAL A 57 18.78 -9.34 3.59
N ALA A 58 19.38 -9.67 4.73
CA ALA A 58 19.40 -8.82 5.90
C ALA A 58 20.15 -7.52 5.52
N GLY A 59 19.40 -6.46 5.25
CA GLY A 59 19.93 -5.14 4.96
C GLY A 59 19.31 -4.43 3.76
N ASP A 60 18.03 -4.69 3.48
CA ASP A 60 17.32 -3.96 2.43
C ASP A 60 17.37 -2.45 2.69
N VAL A 61 17.87 -1.73 1.69
CA VAL A 61 17.71 -0.29 1.48
C VAL A 61 16.32 0.19 1.92
N ASP A 62 16.29 1.15 2.86
CA ASP A 62 15.12 1.77 3.54
C ASP A 62 13.76 1.26 3.05
N LEU A 63 13.21 0.21 3.69
CA LEU A 63 11.99 -0.46 3.23
C LEU A 63 10.80 0.51 3.11
N LEU A 64 10.77 1.56 3.95
CA LEU A 64 9.75 2.60 3.84
C LEU A 64 9.85 3.33 2.50
N ASP A 65 11.05 3.59 1.99
CA ASP A 65 11.27 4.23 0.69
C ASP A 65 10.91 3.28 -0.44
N SER A 66 11.35 2.02 -0.37
CA SER A 66 11.01 1.02 -1.39
C SER A 66 9.50 0.72 -1.44
N CYS A 67 8.78 0.81 -0.32
CA CYS A 67 7.33 0.60 -0.25
C CYS A 67 6.53 1.64 -1.06
N VAL A 68 7.06 2.85 -1.19
CA VAL A 68 6.41 3.97 -1.89
C VAL A 68 7.13 4.40 -3.17
N ALA A 69 8.21 3.72 -3.55
CA ALA A 69 8.92 4.00 -4.79
C ALA A 69 7.98 3.81 -5.99
N GLY A 70 7.97 4.80 -6.89
CA GLY A 70 7.19 4.75 -8.14
C GLY A 70 5.68 4.84 -7.98
N VAL A 71 5.15 5.14 -6.79
CA VAL A 71 3.70 5.38 -6.65
C VAL A 71 3.30 6.59 -7.50
N ALA A 72 2.19 6.44 -8.21
CA ALA A 72 1.58 7.47 -9.01
C ALA A 72 0.06 7.41 -8.80
N PRO A 73 -0.65 8.55 -8.86
CA PRO A 73 -2.11 8.54 -8.78
C PRO A 73 -2.70 7.78 -9.98
N ASP A 74 -3.63 6.88 -9.71
CA ASP A 74 -4.45 6.18 -10.69
C ASP A 74 -5.94 6.56 -10.53
N ASN A 75 -6.16 7.81 -10.11
CA ASN A 75 -7.48 8.34 -9.78
C ASN A 75 -7.72 9.68 -10.48
N ASN A 76 -9.00 10.06 -10.58
CA ASN A 76 -9.43 11.28 -11.27
C ASN A 76 -9.07 12.57 -10.52
N TRP A 77 -8.63 12.50 -9.26
CA TRP A 77 -8.16 13.66 -8.51
C TRP A 77 -6.73 14.06 -8.88
N GLY A 78 -5.98 13.16 -9.52
CA GLY A 78 -4.65 13.44 -10.03
C GLY A 78 -3.59 13.64 -8.94
N PHE A 79 -3.85 13.17 -7.70
CA PHE A 79 -2.85 13.13 -6.65
C PHE A 79 -3.05 11.93 -5.70
N LEU A 80 -2.00 11.59 -4.97
CA LEU A 80 -2.06 10.77 -3.76
C LEU A 80 -1.28 11.47 -2.64
N VAL A 81 -1.46 11.01 -1.40
CA VAL A 81 -0.78 11.53 -0.22
C VAL A 81 0.11 10.45 0.37
N ILE A 82 1.35 10.79 0.67
CA ILE A 82 2.26 9.96 1.46
C ILE A 82 2.41 10.63 2.82
N GLN A 83 2.05 9.92 3.88
CA GLN A 83 2.23 10.37 5.26
C GLN A 83 3.25 9.50 5.98
N ASP A 84 4.16 10.18 6.67
CA ASP A 84 5.24 9.61 7.44
C ASP A 84 4.98 9.85 8.93
N PHE A 85 5.13 8.82 9.73
CA PHE A 85 4.99 8.87 11.18
C PHE A 85 6.22 8.27 11.85
N ARG A 86 6.52 8.80 13.03
CA ARG A 86 7.48 8.20 13.97
C ARG A 86 6.79 7.91 15.28
N GLU A 87 7.20 6.85 15.96
CA GLU A 87 6.88 6.63 17.35
C GLU A 87 7.45 7.79 18.19
N ARG A 88 6.70 8.26 19.19
CA ARG A 88 7.15 9.37 20.04
C ARG A 88 8.24 8.94 21.00
N ASP A 89 8.08 7.76 21.60
CA ASP A 89 8.88 7.25 22.72
C ASP A 89 9.72 6.02 22.32
N GLY A 90 9.92 5.81 21.01
CA GLY A 90 10.62 4.66 20.46
C GLY A 90 11.13 4.89 19.04
N GLU A 91 11.62 3.83 18.42
CA GLU A 91 12.25 3.87 17.10
C GLU A 91 11.31 3.41 15.97
N GLY A 92 10.03 3.20 16.25
CA GLY A 92 9.05 2.80 15.24
C GLY A 92 8.88 3.86 14.14
N ARG A 93 8.87 3.44 12.87
CA ARG A 93 8.56 4.29 11.72
C ARG A 93 7.38 3.68 10.95
N LEU A 94 6.41 4.51 10.60
CA LEU A 94 5.26 4.11 9.81
C LEU A 94 5.15 5.03 8.59
N ARG A 95 4.88 4.44 7.43
CA ARG A 95 4.52 5.19 6.23
C ARG A 95 3.23 4.64 5.64
N ILE A 96 2.32 5.53 5.29
CA ILE A 96 1.09 5.17 4.58
C ILE A 96 0.99 5.93 3.27
N VAL A 97 0.27 5.33 2.32
CA VAL A 97 -0.16 6.00 1.10
C VAL A 97 -1.67 6.02 1.07
N LEU A 98 -2.21 7.23 0.94
CA LEU A 98 -3.64 7.49 0.82
C LEU A 98 -3.95 7.99 -0.58
N GLU A 99 -4.94 7.38 -1.20
CA GLU A 99 -5.40 7.77 -2.53
C GLU A 99 -6.85 8.28 -2.46
N PRO A 100 -7.15 9.48 -2.97
CA PRO A 100 -8.52 9.92 -3.13
C PRO A 100 -9.26 8.94 -4.05
N GLY A 101 -10.48 8.55 -3.67
CA GLY A 101 -11.30 7.70 -4.53
C GLY A 101 -12.78 7.95 -4.32
N GLU A 102 -13.55 6.89 -4.42
CA GLU A 102 -15.00 6.96 -4.28
C GLU A 102 -15.41 6.93 -2.81
N GLY A 103 -16.45 7.68 -2.45
CA GLY A 103 -17.00 7.69 -1.09
C GLY A 103 -17.86 8.91 -0.82
N SER A 104 -18.81 8.77 0.09
CA SER A 104 -19.55 9.92 0.60
C SER A 104 -18.68 10.69 1.58
N VAL A 105 -18.61 12.00 1.39
CA VAL A 105 -17.91 12.93 2.27
C VAL A 105 -18.88 13.90 2.91
N VAL A 106 -18.55 14.33 4.13
CA VAL A 106 -19.26 15.40 4.83
C VAL A 106 -18.28 16.55 5.01
N GLY A 107 -18.69 17.77 4.63
CA GLY A 107 -17.84 18.95 4.75
C GLY A 107 -16.61 18.89 3.83
N GLU A 108 -15.46 19.33 4.35
CA GLU A 108 -14.18 19.47 3.64
C GLU A 108 -13.35 18.17 3.66
N THR A 109 -14.02 17.02 3.67
CA THR A 109 -13.36 15.69 3.71
C THR A 109 -12.96 15.26 2.30
N ILE A 110 -11.79 14.62 2.18
CA ILE A 110 -11.39 13.88 0.97
C ILE A 110 -11.64 12.38 1.24
N PRO A 111 -12.35 11.66 0.35
CA PRO A 111 -12.64 10.24 0.53
C PRO A 111 -11.40 9.41 0.22
N TYR A 112 -10.55 9.22 1.23
CA TYR A 112 -9.32 8.46 1.05
C TYR A 112 -9.54 6.95 1.10
N HIS A 113 -8.68 6.25 0.36
CA HIS A 113 -8.43 4.81 0.43
C HIS A 113 -6.99 4.60 0.86
N LEU A 114 -6.75 3.64 1.75
CA LEU A 114 -5.40 3.21 2.11
C LEU A 114 -4.88 2.25 1.04
N THR A 115 -3.78 2.60 0.39
CA THR A 115 -3.22 1.79 -0.72
C THR A 115 -1.86 1.20 -0.39
N ARG A 116 -1.15 1.74 0.60
CA ARG A 116 0.09 1.17 1.13
C ARG A 116 0.18 1.40 2.64
N PHE A 117 0.74 0.42 3.33
CA PHE A 117 1.07 0.51 4.74
C PHE A 117 2.43 -0.13 4.98
N ALA A 118 3.41 0.65 5.47
CA ALA A 118 4.77 0.20 5.74
C ALA A 118 5.12 0.46 7.20
N LEU A 119 5.67 -0.53 7.89
CA LEU A 119 6.06 -0.41 9.30
C LEU A 119 7.48 -0.97 9.50
N GLU A 120 8.31 -0.19 10.17
CA GLU A 120 9.59 -0.61 10.77
C GLU A 120 9.47 -0.49 12.28
N ARG A 121 9.62 -1.60 13.01
CA ARG A 121 9.59 -1.60 14.48
C ARG A 121 10.22 -2.86 15.05
N GLY A 122 11.07 -2.71 16.08
CA GLY A 122 11.51 -3.83 16.90
C GLY A 122 12.26 -4.93 16.13
N GLY A 123 12.97 -4.55 15.07
CA GLY A 123 13.66 -5.50 14.17
C GLY A 123 12.78 -6.07 13.06
N GLU A 124 11.48 -5.79 13.06
CA GLU A 124 10.57 -6.13 11.97
C GLU A 124 10.43 -4.96 11.00
N SER A 125 10.42 -5.28 9.70
CA SER A 125 10.15 -4.32 8.64
C SER A 125 9.26 -4.99 7.58
N PHE A 126 8.14 -4.37 7.22
CA PHE A 126 7.27 -4.90 6.15
C PHE A 126 6.46 -3.80 5.45
N CYS A 127 5.98 -4.13 4.25
CA CYS A 127 5.13 -3.30 3.41
C CYS A 127 3.91 -4.13 2.96
N ILE A 128 2.71 -3.63 3.20
CA ILE A 128 1.44 -4.21 2.74
C ILE A 128 0.95 -3.37 1.56
N ARG A 129 0.75 -4.04 0.42
CA ARG A 129 0.31 -3.43 -0.84
C ARG A 129 -1.00 -4.00 -1.37
N GLU A 130 -1.40 -5.16 -0.89
CA GLU A 130 -2.61 -5.85 -1.32
C GLU A 130 -3.85 -5.09 -0.84
N LYS A 131 -4.75 -4.75 -1.76
CA LYS A 131 -5.91 -3.92 -1.46
C LYS A 131 -6.88 -4.65 -0.53
N ALA A 132 -7.00 -5.97 -0.64
CA ALA A 132 -7.86 -6.77 0.23
C ALA A 132 -7.44 -6.72 1.71
N ASP A 133 -6.17 -6.45 1.98
CA ASP A 133 -5.61 -6.37 3.32
C ASP A 133 -5.65 -4.96 3.92
N LEU A 134 -6.16 -3.97 3.17
CA LEU A 134 -6.17 -2.56 3.56
C LEU A 134 -7.60 -2.02 3.60
N SER A 135 -7.89 -1.20 4.61
CA SER A 135 -9.14 -0.44 4.65
C SER A 135 -8.94 0.93 5.29
N TRP A 136 -9.77 1.88 4.88
CA TRP A 136 -9.78 3.24 5.43
C TRP A 136 -11.22 3.66 5.76
N GLU A 137 -11.41 4.12 6.98
CA GLU A 137 -12.65 4.71 7.47
C GLU A 137 -12.43 6.20 7.63
N ASN A 138 -13.10 7.01 6.80
CA ASN A 138 -13.00 8.46 6.85
C ASN A 138 -13.84 9.03 8.00
N GLY A 139 -13.22 9.86 8.83
CA GLY A 139 -13.88 10.69 9.83
C GLY A 139 -14.36 12.03 9.26
N HIS A 140 -15.02 12.81 10.12
CA HIS A 140 -15.45 14.17 9.78
C HIS A 140 -14.24 15.06 9.49
N HIS A 141 -14.16 15.66 8.29
CA HIS A 141 -13.03 16.48 7.82
C HIS A 141 -11.66 15.77 7.85
N ASN A 142 -11.64 14.44 7.75
CA ASN A 142 -10.45 13.63 7.96
C ASN A 142 -9.78 13.80 9.35
N TRP A 143 -10.55 14.25 10.36
CA TRP A 143 -10.09 14.51 11.73
C TRP A 143 -10.20 13.32 12.69
N ASN A 144 -10.79 12.20 12.25
CA ASN A 144 -10.94 11.00 13.06
C ASN A 144 -10.90 9.77 12.14
N ASP A 145 -9.84 9.69 11.33
CA ASP A 145 -9.68 8.63 10.35
C ASP A 145 -9.15 7.36 11.01
N THR A 146 -9.58 6.21 10.52
CA THR A 146 -9.05 4.92 10.93
C THR A 146 -8.55 4.14 9.71
N GLY A 147 -7.25 3.86 9.69
CA GLY A 147 -6.64 2.94 8.76
C GLY A 147 -6.48 1.57 9.38
N ARG A 148 -6.72 0.52 8.60
CA ARG A 148 -6.44 -0.86 9.00
C ARG A 148 -5.61 -1.55 7.94
N ALA A 149 -4.63 -2.32 8.39
CA ALA A 149 -3.82 -3.17 7.54
C ALA A 149 -3.72 -4.57 8.15
N ARG A 150 -3.76 -5.62 7.32
CA ARG A 150 -3.72 -7.02 7.77
C ARG A 150 -2.50 -7.73 7.22
N ARG A 151 -1.85 -8.53 8.07
CA ARG A 151 -0.72 -9.37 7.66
C ARG A 151 -0.56 -10.51 8.64
N GLN A 152 -0.49 -11.75 8.12
CA GLN A 152 -0.14 -12.94 8.90
C GLN A 152 -0.97 -13.10 10.20
N GLY A 153 -2.28 -12.83 10.12
CA GLY A 153 -3.19 -12.93 11.27
C GLY A 153 -3.06 -11.78 12.30
N THR A 154 -2.38 -10.70 11.93
CA THR A 154 -2.29 -9.46 12.72
C THR A 154 -3.01 -8.33 11.99
N GLU A 155 -3.93 -7.65 12.69
CA GLU A 155 -4.53 -6.39 12.26
C GLU A 155 -3.77 -5.23 12.91
N TYR A 156 -3.25 -4.33 12.09
CA TYR A 156 -2.69 -3.05 12.48
C TYR A 156 -3.77 -1.98 12.37
N VAL A 157 -4.05 -1.28 13.46
CA VAL A 157 -5.07 -0.23 13.54
C VAL A 157 -4.38 1.10 13.75
N LEU A 158 -4.36 1.93 12.70
CA LEU A 158 -3.92 3.31 12.74
C LEU A 158 -5.13 4.20 13.01
N ARG A 159 -5.08 5.00 14.07
CA ARG A 159 -6.11 6.00 14.36
C ARG A 159 -5.49 7.37 14.27
N LEU A 160 -6.14 8.24 13.52
CA LEU A 160 -5.67 9.59 13.31
C LEU A 160 -6.71 10.58 13.80
N VAL A 161 -6.44 11.19 14.95
CA VAL A 161 -7.45 11.89 15.74
C VAL A 161 -7.00 13.32 16.03
N LEU A 162 -7.77 14.30 15.56
CA LEU A 162 -7.67 15.69 15.98
C LEU A 162 -8.52 15.87 17.24
N GLU A 163 -7.88 16.01 18.40
CA GLU A 163 -8.64 16.11 19.66
C GLU A 163 -9.14 17.52 20.00
N ASN A 164 -8.43 18.57 19.58
CA ASN A 164 -8.72 19.95 19.94
C ASN A 164 -8.39 20.89 18.78
N MET A 165 -8.64 22.20 18.93
CA MET A 165 -8.16 23.29 18.07
C MET A 165 -6.98 24.02 18.79
N GLY A 166 -5.70 23.81 18.40
CA GLY A 166 -4.49 24.35 19.06
C GLY A 166 -3.13 23.68 18.67
N PRO A 167 -1.99 24.01 19.28
CA PRO A 167 -0.76 23.24 19.04
C PRO A 167 -0.87 21.80 19.61
N ASN A 168 -0.26 20.80 18.95
CA ASN A 168 -0.21 19.38 19.37
C ASN A 168 -1.56 18.66 19.51
N GLN A 169 -2.56 18.94 18.65
CA GLN A 169 -3.89 18.34 18.82
C GLN A 169 -4.01 16.92 18.28
N TRP A 170 -3.12 16.52 17.39
CA TRP A 170 -3.18 15.20 16.78
C TRP A 170 -2.71 14.14 17.78
N LYS A 171 -3.62 13.23 18.13
CA LYS A 171 -3.36 12.00 18.90
C LYS A 171 -3.42 10.80 17.99
N ASP A 172 -2.43 10.75 17.10
CA ASP A 172 -2.25 9.63 16.19
C ASP A 172 -1.72 8.42 16.96
N THR A 173 -2.34 7.26 16.77
CA THR A 173 -1.94 6.02 17.45
C THR A 173 -1.88 4.83 16.50
N LEU A 174 -0.97 3.90 16.78
CA LEU A 174 -0.89 2.61 16.12
C LEU A 174 -1.00 1.48 17.14
N GLU A 175 -1.86 0.52 16.89
CA GLU A 175 -1.97 -0.71 17.68
C GLU A 175 -1.93 -1.93 16.75
N ALA A 176 -1.34 -3.04 17.21
CA ALA A 176 -1.45 -4.33 16.55
C ALA A 176 -2.30 -5.28 17.38
N ARG A 177 -3.18 -6.03 16.73
CA ARG A 177 -4.10 -6.98 17.35
C ARG A 177 -4.02 -8.33 16.65
N ALA A 178 -4.10 -9.42 17.40
CA ALA A 178 -4.33 -10.73 16.81
C ALA A 178 -5.73 -10.77 16.18
N GLU A 179 -5.85 -11.09 14.90
CA GLU A 179 -7.15 -11.14 14.22
C GLU A 179 -8.09 -12.19 14.80
N SER A 180 -7.52 -13.33 15.22
CA SER A 180 -8.30 -14.46 15.74
C SER A 180 -8.99 -14.18 17.08
N SER A 181 -8.44 -13.28 17.90
CA SER A 181 -8.90 -13.03 19.27
C SER A 181 -9.20 -11.57 19.58
N GLY A 182 -8.75 -10.64 18.75
CA GLY A 182 -8.75 -9.21 19.02
C GLY A 182 -7.76 -8.77 20.10
N ALA A 183 -6.93 -9.68 20.64
CA ALA A 183 -6.00 -9.36 21.70
C ALA A 183 -4.90 -8.41 21.20
N THR A 184 -4.62 -7.34 21.95
CA THR A 184 -3.52 -6.41 21.63
C THR A 184 -2.17 -7.14 21.73
N LEU A 185 -1.43 -7.12 20.63
CA LEU A 185 -0.06 -7.63 20.54
C LEU A 185 0.95 -6.55 20.95
N PHE A 186 0.70 -5.31 20.52
CA PHE A 186 1.39 -4.12 21.03
C PHE A 186 0.54 -2.86 20.82
N GLY A 187 0.90 -1.80 21.54
CA GLY A 187 0.28 -0.49 21.43
C GLY A 187 -0.77 -0.23 22.53
N PRO A 188 -1.49 0.90 22.46
CA PRO A 188 -1.36 1.94 21.43
C PRO A 188 -0.01 2.68 21.52
N LEU A 189 0.70 2.74 20.40
CA LEU A 189 1.91 3.56 20.25
C LEU A 189 1.48 4.99 19.94
N ASN A 190 2.04 5.98 20.63
CA ASN A 190 1.83 7.37 20.27
C ASN A 190 2.70 7.74 19.08
N LEU A 191 2.09 8.31 18.05
CA LEU A 191 2.79 8.74 16.85
C LEU A 191 2.98 10.26 16.85
N LYS A 192 4.06 10.70 16.20
CA LYS A 192 4.27 12.08 15.75
C LYS A 192 4.28 12.09 14.23
N ASP A 193 3.63 13.08 13.64
CA ASP A 193 3.78 13.39 12.22
C ASP A 193 5.26 13.67 11.94
N ALA A 194 5.78 13.00 10.92
CA ALA A 194 7.15 13.10 10.45
C ALA A 194 7.22 13.62 9.01
N GLY A 195 6.07 13.93 8.41
CA GLY A 195 5.99 14.54 7.10
C GLY A 195 4.74 14.12 6.34
N CYS A 196 4.24 15.04 5.53
CA CYS A 196 3.20 14.80 4.55
C CYS A 196 3.62 15.38 3.20
N ARG A 197 3.44 14.61 2.12
CA ARG A 197 3.66 15.09 0.76
C ARG A 197 2.63 14.52 -0.21
N THR A 198 2.41 15.25 -1.30
CA THR A 198 1.59 14.78 -2.42
C THR A 198 2.45 14.28 -3.58
N VAL A 199 1.89 13.34 -4.36
CA VAL A 199 2.46 12.90 -5.64
C VAL A 199 1.39 13.06 -6.72
N PRO A 200 1.64 13.85 -7.79
CA PRO A 200 2.77 14.77 -7.94
C PRO A 200 2.75 15.87 -6.86
N PRO A 201 3.90 16.51 -6.58
CA PRO A 201 3.95 17.61 -5.62
C PRO A 201 3.12 18.80 -6.14
N GLY A 202 2.48 19.54 -5.23
CA GLY A 202 1.84 20.81 -5.57
C GLY A 202 0.40 20.98 -5.07
N ASN A 203 -0.18 19.97 -4.42
CA ASN A 203 -1.43 20.13 -3.69
C ASN A 203 -1.16 20.26 -2.18
N PRO A 204 -0.96 21.49 -1.65
CA PRO A 204 -0.73 21.68 -0.23
C PRO A 204 -1.98 21.37 0.60
N ASN A 205 -3.18 21.50 0.03
CA ASN A 205 -4.44 21.31 0.76
C ASN A 205 -4.60 19.87 1.27
N ALA A 206 -4.11 18.89 0.52
CA ALA A 206 -4.15 17.49 0.92
C ALA A 206 -3.30 17.18 2.18
N CYS A 207 -2.31 18.02 2.48
CA CYS A 207 -1.50 17.95 3.69
C CYS A 207 -1.83 19.03 4.73
N LEU A 208 -2.51 20.11 4.35
CA LEU A 208 -2.86 21.25 5.22
C LEU A 208 -3.73 20.85 6.41
N PHE A 209 -4.56 19.81 6.29
CA PHE A 209 -5.32 19.33 7.44
C PHE A 209 -4.43 18.68 8.51
N ARG A 210 -3.19 18.27 8.18
CA ARG A 210 -2.18 17.78 9.14
C ARG A 210 -1.24 18.88 9.62
N THR A 211 -0.94 19.84 8.74
CA THR A 211 0.06 20.87 9.00
C THR A 211 -0.58 22.26 9.07
N ARG A 212 -0.52 22.89 10.26
CA ARG A 212 -0.62 24.33 10.58
C ARG A 212 -1.97 24.86 11.08
N ILE A 213 -1.94 25.29 12.35
CA ILE A 213 -2.72 26.45 12.84
C ILE A 213 -1.79 27.50 13.47
N ASP A 214 -0.49 27.41 13.21
CA ASP A 214 0.53 28.40 13.59
C ASP A 214 0.90 29.33 12.42
N GLN A 215 -0.01 29.52 11.45
CA GLN A 215 0.07 30.64 10.49
C GLN A 215 -0.83 31.79 10.90
#